data_AF-A0A2P2K159-F1
#
_entry.id   AF-A0A2P2K159-F1
#
_cell.length_a   1.000
_cell.length_b   1.000
_cell.length_c   1.000
_cell.angle_alpha   90.00
_cell.angle_beta   90.00
_cell.angle_gamma   90.00
#
_symmetry.space_group_name_H-M   'P 1'
#
loop_
_entity.id
_entity.type
_entity.pdbx_description
1 polymer ?
#
loop_
_entity_poly.entity_id
_entity_poly.type
_entity_poly.pdbx_seq_one_letter_code
_entity_poly.pdbx_strand_id
1 'polypeptide(L)'
;MALSRLLGRSKATNTCKPLTLLSLTCSLASFCLYSPKRLVAMASEGSLLGMGNPLLDISAVVDEEFLRKYDIKLNNAILAEDKHLPMYEEMVTKYNVEYTAGGATQNSIRVAQWMLQTPGATSYMGCIGKDKFGEEMKKNIKLAGVNVHYYEDVSAPTGTCAVCVVGGERSLTANLSAANCYKSEHLKLPENWALVEKAKYIYIAGFFLTVSPDSIQLVANHAAANNKVFMMNLSAPFICEFFKDAQEKFLP
;
A
#
# COMPACT_ATOMS: atom_id res chain seq x y z
N MET A 1 18.42 -15.92 68.76
CA MET A 1 19.18 -14.98 69.62
C MET A 1 19.57 -13.79 68.75
N ALA A 2 18.79 -12.71 68.80
CA ALA A 2 19.04 -11.48 69.59
C ALA A 2 19.89 -10.46 68.78
N LEU A 3 19.30 -9.34 68.35
CA LEU A 3 19.39 -7.98 68.97
C LEU A 3 20.86 -7.47 69.05
N SER A 4 21.25 -6.23 68.78
CA SER A 4 20.57 -4.92 68.67
C SER A 4 21.63 -3.81 68.48
N ARG A 5 21.21 -2.68 67.86
CA ARG A 5 21.53 -1.25 68.18
C ARG A 5 22.99 -0.81 68.41
N LEU A 6 23.36 0.32 67.80
CA LEU A 6 23.73 1.54 68.55
C LEU A 6 23.68 2.81 67.69
N LEU A 7 22.96 3.80 68.23
CA LEU A 7 22.82 5.19 67.79
C LEU A 7 23.98 6.02 68.34
N GLY A 8 24.49 6.97 67.54
CA GLY A 8 25.37 8.06 67.99
C GLY A 8 24.78 9.41 67.61
N ARG A 9 24.36 10.20 68.61
CA ARG A 9 23.83 11.57 68.52
C ARG A 9 24.96 12.58 68.31
N SER A 10 24.70 13.67 67.55
CA SER A 10 25.26 14.98 67.90
C SER A 10 24.37 16.16 67.45
N LYS A 11 23.81 16.80 68.48
CA LYS A 11 23.38 18.19 68.70
C LYS A 11 22.94 19.09 67.53
N ALA A 12 21.67 19.47 67.61
CA ALA A 12 21.12 20.70 67.06
C ALA A 12 21.55 21.93 67.89
N THR A 13 21.80 23.06 67.23
CA THR A 13 21.57 24.40 67.81
C THR A 13 20.76 25.22 66.80
N ASN A 14 19.58 25.65 67.26
CA ASN A 14 18.67 26.57 66.59
C ASN A 14 19.19 27.99 66.76
N THR A 15 19.13 28.81 65.70
CA THR A 15 18.48 30.14 65.72
C THR A 15 18.34 30.68 64.30
N CYS A 16 17.14 30.63 63.73
CA CYS A 16 16.70 31.59 62.72
C CYS A 16 15.17 31.69 62.70
N LYS A 17 14.66 32.92 62.74
CA LYS A 17 13.27 33.34 62.45
C LYS A 17 13.38 34.58 61.55
N PRO A 18 12.34 34.95 60.78
CA PRO A 18 11.62 34.15 59.80
C PRO A 18 11.52 34.93 58.46
N LEU A 19 11.43 34.26 57.32
CA LEU A 19 10.80 34.86 56.14
C LEU A 19 9.99 33.79 55.41
N THR A 20 8.72 34.13 55.20
CA THR A 20 7.59 33.39 54.64
C THR A 20 7.91 32.45 53.47
N LEU A 21 7.63 31.16 53.65
CA LEU A 21 7.58 30.14 52.60
C LEU A 21 6.11 29.76 52.35
N LEU A 22 5.55 30.17 51.21
CA LEU A 22 4.29 29.62 50.71
C LEU A 22 4.59 28.24 50.10
N SER A 23 3.81 27.26 50.50
CA SER A 23 3.97 25.81 50.30
C SER A 23 4.08 25.37 48.84
N LEU A 24 5.15 24.62 48.52
CA LEU A 24 5.20 23.71 47.37
C LEU A 24 5.40 22.28 47.91
N THR A 25 4.31 21.57 48.21
CA THR A 25 4.36 20.12 48.44
C THR A 25 4.21 19.41 47.11
N CYS A 26 5.35 19.00 46.55
CA CYS A 26 5.44 18.08 45.43
C CYS A 26 4.85 16.72 45.85
N SER A 27 3.72 16.34 45.25
CA SER A 27 3.14 15.01 45.43
C SER A 27 3.87 14.02 44.51
N LEU A 28 4.71 13.18 45.11
CA LEU A 28 5.25 11.96 44.51
C LEU A 28 4.15 10.91 44.37
N ALA A 29 3.24 11.10 43.42
CA ALA A 29 2.27 10.10 43.01
C ALA A 29 1.67 10.42 41.63
N SER A 30 2.41 10.12 40.57
CA SER A 30 1.87 9.82 39.23
C SER A 30 2.93 9.01 38.50
N PHE A 31 2.97 7.69 38.70
CA PHE A 31 2.31 6.75 37.80
C PHE A 31 2.50 7.12 36.31
N CYS A 32 3.65 6.69 35.78
CA CYS A 32 3.67 5.76 34.65
C CYS A 32 2.60 5.96 33.55
N LEU A 33 2.56 7.11 32.87
CA LEU A 33 1.84 7.27 31.60
C LEU A 33 2.51 8.34 30.72
N TYR A 34 3.78 8.14 30.35
CA TYR A 34 4.34 8.81 29.17
C TYR A 34 4.37 7.78 28.04
N SER A 35 3.19 7.48 27.48
CA SER A 35 3.10 6.83 26.18
C SER A 35 3.50 7.85 25.13
N PRO A 36 4.44 7.54 24.22
CA PRO A 36 4.74 8.42 23.10
C PRO A 36 3.60 8.31 22.10
N LYS A 37 2.46 8.96 22.37
CA LYS A 37 1.56 9.36 21.29
C LYS A 37 2.28 10.48 20.54
N ARG A 38 3.18 10.09 19.63
CA ARG A 38 3.51 10.92 18.47
C ARG A 38 2.16 11.41 17.94
N LEU A 39 1.99 12.72 17.84
CA LEU A 39 0.90 13.34 17.13
C LEU A 39 1.10 12.97 15.65
N VAL A 40 0.77 11.73 15.27
CA VAL A 40 0.58 11.38 13.87
C VAL A 40 -0.64 12.20 13.49
N ALA A 41 -0.48 13.16 12.59
CA ALA A 41 -1.62 13.80 11.97
C ALA A 41 -2.51 12.67 11.44
N MET A 42 -3.67 12.46 12.08
CA MET A 42 -4.57 11.38 11.72
C MET A 42 -4.93 11.58 10.25
N ALA A 43 -4.58 10.62 9.40
CA ALA A 43 -4.95 10.69 8.00
C ALA A 43 -6.47 10.81 7.89
N SER A 44 -6.95 11.69 7.01
CA SER A 44 -8.39 11.79 6.77
C SER A 44 -8.85 10.66 5.85
N GLU A 45 -10.12 10.28 5.95
CA GLU A 45 -10.78 9.45 4.94
C GLU A 45 -10.51 10.00 3.53
N GLY A 46 -10.23 9.14 2.57
CA GLY A 46 -9.95 9.46 1.17
C GLY A 46 -8.71 10.33 0.95
N SER A 47 -7.76 10.40 1.89
CA SER A 47 -6.58 11.26 1.78
C SER A 47 -5.57 10.82 0.70
N LEU A 48 -5.51 9.52 0.40
CA LEU A 48 -4.59 8.93 -0.58
C LEU A 48 -5.38 8.17 -1.65
N LEU A 49 -5.21 8.55 -2.92
CA LEU A 49 -5.77 7.83 -4.06
C LEU A 49 -4.67 7.07 -4.80
N GLY A 50 -4.91 5.79 -5.07
CA GLY A 50 -4.11 5.02 -6.01
C GLY A 50 -4.87 4.72 -7.30
N MET A 51 -4.16 4.75 -8.43
CA MET A 51 -4.66 4.21 -9.69
C MET A 51 -3.64 3.25 -10.30
N GLY A 52 -4.08 2.14 -10.85
CA GLY A 52 -3.16 1.16 -11.42
C GLY A 52 -3.84 -0.07 -12.00
N ASN A 53 -3.01 -1.09 -12.18
CA ASN A 53 -3.40 -2.40 -12.69
C ASN A 53 -3.68 -3.33 -11.51
N PRO A 54 -4.95 -3.56 -11.12
CA PRO A 54 -5.25 -4.51 -10.07
C PRO A 54 -5.12 -5.93 -10.63
N LEU A 55 -4.29 -6.74 -9.98
CA LEU A 55 -4.02 -8.12 -10.39
C LEU A 55 -4.30 -9.04 -9.21
N LEU A 56 -4.86 -10.23 -9.47
CA LEU A 56 -4.97 -11.25 -8.44
C LEU A 56 -3.62 -11.95 -8.34
N ASP A 57 -2.89 -11.71 -7.26
CA ASP A 57 -1.63 -12.39 -7.00
C ASP A 57 -1.95 -13.84 -6.63
N ILE A 58 -1.39 -14.79 -7.39
CA ILE A 58 -1.41 -16.22 -7.12
C ILE A 58 0.01 -16.58 -6.69
N SER A 59 0.21 -16.83 -5.40
CA SER A 59 1.53 -17.00 -4.81
C SER A 59 1.77 -18.44 -4.40
N ALA A 60 2.93 -18.99 -4.75
CA ALA A 60 3.36 -20.31 -4.31
C ALA A 60 4.87 -20.39 -4.12
N VAL A 61 5.30 -21.23 -3.18
CA VAL A 61 6.69 -21.71 -3.12
C VAL A 61 6.84 -22.80 -4.19
N VAL A 62 7.64 -22.53 -5.21
CA VAL A 62 7.84 -23.40 -6.38
C VAL A 62 9.26 -23.97 -6.42
N ASP A 63 9.52 -24.88 -7.35
CA ASP A 63 10.84 -25.41 -7.63
C ASP A 63 11.53 -24.63 -8.77
N GLU A 64 12.87 -24.70 -8.85
CA GLU A 64 13.61 -24.03 -9.94
C GLU A 64 13.29 -24.60 -11.33
N GLU A 65 12.82 -25.84 -11.40
CA GLU A 65 12.41 -26.47 -12.65
C GLU A 65 11.18 -25.77 -13.25
N PHE A 66 10.25 -25.36 -12.41
CA PHE A 66 9.09 -24.56 -12.79
C PHE A 66 9.50 -23.22 -13.40
N LEU A 67 10.46 -22.51 -12.78
CA LEU A 67 11.00 -21.27 -13.34
C LEU A 67 11.66 -21.49 -14.70
N ARG A 68 12.48 -22.55 -14.83
CA ARG A 68 13.14 -22.89 -16.11
C ARG A 68 12.13 -23.26 -17.19
N LYS A 69 11.08 -24.02 -16.86
CA LYS A 69 10.03 -24.43 -17.79
C LYS A 69 9.34 -23.25 -18.46
N TYR A 70 9.13 -22.17 -17.71
CA TYR A 70 8.46 -20.96 -18.20
C TYR A 70 9.43 -19.83 -18.55
N ASP A 71 10.75 -20.08 -18.60
CA ASP A 71 11.76 -19.08 -18.93
C ASP A 71 11.71 -17.84 -18.00
N ILE A 72 11.42 -18.07 -16.73
CA ILE A 72 11.32 -17.02 -15.71
C ILE A 72 12.66 -16.91 -14.98
N LYS A 73 13.26 -15.72 -15.05
CA LYS A 73 14.45 -15.38 -14.26
C LYS A 73 14.06 -15.12 -12.80
N LEU A 74 14.86 -15.62 -11.86
CA LEU A 74 14.69 -15.35 -10.44
C LEU A 74 14.84 -13.84 -10.15
N ASN A 75 14.05 -13.31 -9.21
CA ASN A 75 14.09 -11.89 -8.81
C ASN A 75 13.84 -10.92 -9.98
N ASN A 76 12.81 -11.22 -10.78
CA ASN A 76 12.44 -10.43 -11.95
C ASN A 76 10.94 -10.21 -12.04
N ALA A 77 10.52 -9.18 -12.76
CA ALA A 77 9.11 -8.88 -13.06
C ALA A 77 8.92 -8.73 -14.57
N ILE A 78 8.06 -9.55 -15.16
CA ILE A 78 7.79 -9.57 -16.60
C ILE A 78 6.28 -9.55 -16.88
N LEU A 79 5.92 -9.17 -18.10
CA LEU A 79 4.57 -9.38 -18.63
C LEU A 79 4.46 -10.80 -19.20
N ALA A 80 3.29 -11.41 -19.05
CA ALA A 80 3.00 -12.72 -19.61
C ALA A 80 3.02 -12.69 -21.14
N GLU A 81 3.46 -13.81 -21.72
CA GLU A 81 3.46 -14.12 -23.14
C GLU A 81 2.65 -15.41 -23.29
N ASP A 82 2.36 -15.84 -24.51
CA ASP A 82 1.58 -17.07 -24.75
C ASP A 82 2.17 -18.30 -24.06
N LYS A 83 3.52 -18.40 -23.99
CA LYS A 83 4.23 -19.48 -23.28
C LYS A 83 3.95 -19.51 -21.77
N HIS A 84 3.60 -18.36 -21.18
CA HIS A 84 3.35 -18.21 -19.74
C HIS A 84 1.91 -18.52 -19.35
N LEU A 85 0.94 -18.50 -20.29
CA LEU A 85 -0.48 -18.63 -19.95
C LEU A 85 -0.85 -19.96 -19.27
N PRO A 86 -0.29 -21.13 -19.65
CA PRO A 86 -0.57 -22.40 -18.95
C PRO A 86 -0.08 -22.43 -17.49
N MET A 87 0.87 -21.55 -17.13
CA MET A 87 1.50 -21.52 -15.81
C MET A 87 0.51 -21.27 -14.68
N TYR A 88 -0.47 -20.39 -14.89
CA TYR A 88 -1.40 -20.00 -13.84
C TYR A 88 -2.26 -21.18 -13.37
N GLU A 89 -2.76 -21.99 -14.30
CA GLU A 89 -3.53 -23.20 -13.98
C GLU A 89 -2.65 -24.31 -13.39
N GLU A 90 -1.46 -24.51 -13.95
CA GLU A 90 -0.50 -25.48 -13.44
C GLU A 90 -0.08 -25.17 -12.01
N MET A 91 0.14 -23.89 -11.69
CA MET A 91 0.55 -23.47 -10.36
C MET A 91 -0.54 -23.75 -9.30
N VAL A 92 -1.81 -23.49 -9.64
CA VAL A 92 -2.96 -23.77 -8.78
C VAL A 92 -3.17 -25.27 -8.56
N THR A 93 -2.82 -26.09 -9.55
CA THR A 93 -2.99 -27.56 -9.47
C THR A 93 -1.81 -28.24 -8.77
N LYS A 94 -0.58 -27.78 -9.01
CA LYS A 94 0.65 -28.42 -8.53
C LYS A 94 1.07 -27.96 -7.13
N TYR A 95 0.77 -26.72 -6.74
CA TYR A 95 1.26 -26.13 -5.49
C TYR A 95 0.12 -25.65 -4.59
N ASN A 96 0.43 -25.48 -3.30
CA ASN A 96 -0.47 -24.80 -2.38
C ASN A 96 -0.39 -23.29 -2.61
N VAL A 97 -1.39 -22.74 -3.31
CA VAL A 97 -1.43 -21.32 -3.69
C VAL A 97 -2.15 -20.46 -2.65
N GLU A 98 -1.68 -19.22 -2.51
CA GLU A 98 -2.37 -18.16 -1.79
C GLU A 98 -2.86 -17.09 -2.78
N TYR A 99 -4.09 -16.63 -2.59
CA TYR A 99 -4.67 -15.54 -3.39
C TYR A 99 -4.62 -14.23 -2.61
N THR A 100 -4.18 -13.16 -3.27
CA THR A 100 -4.12 -11.82 -2.65
C THR A 100 -4.53 -10.73 -3.65
N ALA A 101 -5.24 -9.70 -3.18
CA ALA A 101 -5.51 -8.50 -3.97
C ALA A 101 -4.19 -7.75 -4.25
N GLY A 102 -3.63 -7.99 -5.42
CA GLY A 102 -2.31 -7.60 -5.86
C GLY A 102 -2.29 -6.43 -6.84
N GLY A 103 -1.16 -6.30 -7.54
CA GLY A 103 -0.86 -5.16 -8.39
C GLY A 103 -0.07 -4.06 -7.66
N ALA A 104 0.93 -3.48 -8.32
CA ALA A 104 1.94 -2.63 -7.66
C ALA A 104 1.34 -1.43 -6.90
N THR A 105 0.47 -0.65 -7.55
CA THR A 105 -0.21 0.47 -6.91
C THR A 105 -1.12 -0.04 -5.78
N GLN A 106 -1.93 -1.05 -6.04
CA GLN A 106 -2.88 -1.59 -5.07
C GLN A 106 -2.19 -2.14 -3.81
N ASN A 107 -1.06 -2.83 -3.96
CA ASN A 107 -0.24 -3.30 -2.85
C ASN A 107 0.26 -2.13 -1.99
N SER A 108 0.74 -1.06 -2.64
CA SER A 108 1.19 0.15 -1.92
C SER A 108 0.05 0.81 -1.15
N ILE A 109 -1.14 0.90 -1.77
CA ILE A 109 -2.34 1.46 -1.15
C ILE A 109 -2.83 0.59 0.02
N ARG A 110 -2.85 -0.73 -0.12
CA ARG A 110 -3.21 -1.67 0.95
C ARG A 110 -2.29 -1.52 2.16
N VAL A 111 -0.98 -1.45 1.93
CA VAL A 111 0.00 -1.24 3.00
C VAL A 111 -0.18 0.13 3.65
N ALA A 112 -0.40 1.18 2.86
CA ALA A 112 -0.70 2.51 3.40
C ALA A 112 -1.96 2.49 4.27
N GLN A 113 -3.04 1.85 3.80
CA GLN A 113 -4.28 1.70 4.57
C GLN A 113 -4.05 0.96 5.90
N TRP A 114 -3.27 -0.13 5.85
CA TRP A 114 -2.88 -0.88 7.04
C TRP A 114 -2.01 -0.03 7.98
N MET A 115 -1.10 0.80 7.49
CA MET A 115 -0.28 1.65 8.37
C MET A 115 -1.06 2.83 8.97
N LEU A 116 -1.96 3.43 8.19
CA LEU A 116 -2.72 4.61 8.60
C LEU A 116 -3.77 4.31 9.66
N GLN A 117 -4.28 3.07 9.72
CA GLN A 117 -5.28 2.60 10.69
C GLN A 117 -6.56 3.46 10.76
N THR A 118 -6.77 4.35 9.79
CA THR A 118 -7.95 5.20 9.70
C THR A 118 -8.88 4.63 8.63
N PRO A 119 -10.13 4.26 8.97
CA PRO A 119 -11.07 3.64 8.04
C PRO A 119 -11.23 4.48 6.76
N GLY A 120 -11.06 3.84 5.61
CA GLY A 120 -11.23 4.50 4.30
C GLY A 120 -10.24 5.63 4.03
N ALA A 121 -9.11 5.71 4.76
CA ALA A 121 -8.07 6.72 4.50
C ALA A 121 -7.51 6.67 3.08
N THR A 122 -7.62 5.52 2.44
CA THR A 122 -7.14 5.29 1.08
C THR A 122 -8.27 4.87 0.14
N SER A 123 -8.15 5.28 -1.12
CA SER A 123 -9.01 4.87 -2.21
C SER A 123 -8.18 4.26 -3.34
N TYR A 124 -8.78 3.37 -4.14
CA TYR A 124 -8.13 2.76 -5.29
C TYR A 124 -9.06 2.64 -6.49
N MET A 125 -8.52 2.90 -7.69
CA MET A 125 -9.19 2.65 -8.97
C MET A 125 -8.34 1.78 -9.90
N GLY A 126 -9.01 0.94 -10.66
CA GLY A 126 -8.41 0.06 -11.67
C GLY A 126 -9.49 -0.71 -12.41
N CYS A 127 -9.10 -1.63 -13.30
CA CYS A 127 -10.05 -2.46 -14.04
C CYS A 127 -9.89 -3.94 -13.70
N ILE A 128 -11.02 -4.61 -13.43
CA ILE A 128 -11.13 -6.05 -13.19
C ILE A 128 -12.13 -6.64 -14.17
N GLY A 129 -12.11 -7.96 -14.34
CA GLY A 129 -13.15 -8.67 -15.07
C GLY A 129 -14.38 -8.90 -14.20
N LYS A 130 -15.54 -9.06 -14.83
CA LYS A 130 -16.77 -9.50 -14.16
C LYS A 130 -16.79 -11.02 -13.97
N ASP A 131 -15.89 -11.52 -13.13
CA ASP A 131 -15.66 -12.95 -12.91
C ASP A 131 -15.35 -13.29 -11.44
N LYS A 132 -15.14 -14.58 -11.16
CA LYS A 132 -14.84 -15.07 -9.80
C LYS A 132 -13.56 -14.46 -9.22
N PHE A 133 -12.57 -14.16 -10.04
CA PHE A 133 -11.33 -13.53 -9.58
C PHE A 133 -11.53 -12.05 -9.26
N GLY A 134 -12.39 -11.36 -10.01
CA GLY A 134 -12.84 -10.01 -9.71
C GLY A 134 -13.62 -9.95 -8.39
N GLU A 135 -14.51 -10.92 -8.14
CA GLU A 135 -15.19 -11.04 -6.85
C GLU A 135 -14.24 -11.33 -5.69
N GLU A 136 -13.28 -12.25 -5.86
CA GLU A 136 -12.28 -12.55 -4.84
C GLU A 136 -11.38 -11.34 -4.57
N MET A 137 -11.05 -10.55 -5.61
CA MET A 137 -10.32 -9.31 -5.46
C MET A 137 -11.10 -8.25 -4.68
N LYS A 138 -12.39 -8.06 -4.98
CA LYS A 138 -13.31 -7.17 -4.24
C LYS A 138 -13.43 -7.57 -2.77
N LYS A 139 -13.50 -8.88 -2.49
CA LYS A 139 -13.52 -9.40 -1.13
C LYS A 139 -12.22 -9.10 -0.37
N ASN A 140 -11.06 -9.43 -0.96
CA ASN A 140 -9.76 -9.24 -0.32
C ASN A 140 -9.43 -7.76 -0.06
N ILE A 141 -9.75 -6.88 -1.00
CA ILE A 141 -9.46 -5.45 -0.86
C ILE A 141 -10.38 -4.78 0.18
N LYS A 142 -11.64 -5.22 0.28
CA LYS A 142 -12.58 -4.77 1.31
C LYS A 142 -12.12 -5.18 2.70
N LEU A 143 -11.59 -6.39 2.87
CA LEU A 143 -10.99 -6.83 4.14
C LEU A 143 -9.76 -6.00 4.52
N ALA A 144 -9.02 -5.47 3.54
CA ALA A 144 -7.92 -4.54 3.77
C ALA A 144 -8.36 -3.11 4.12
N GLY A 145 -9.66 -2.79 4.08
CA GLY A 145 -10.22 -1.49 4.46
C GLY A 145 -10.00 -0.37 3.44
N VAL A 146 -9.63 -0.70 2.19
CA VAL A 146 -9.42 0.26 1.10
C VAL A 146 -10.76 0.56 0.43
N ASN A 147 -11.04 1.83 0.14
CA ASN A 147 -12.21 2.22 -0.63
C ASN A 147 -11.95 1.99 -2.14
N VAL A 148 -12.60 0.99 -2.74
CA VAL A 148 -12.33 0.62 -4.15
C VAL A 148 -13.45 1.01 -5.09
N HIS A 149 -13.04 1.54 -6.24
CA HIS A 149 -13.92 1.86 -7.36
C HIS A 149 -13.31 1.21 -8.60
N TYR A 150 -13.63 -0.07 -8.81
CA TYR A 150 -13.16 -0.80 -9.98
C TYR A 150 -14.10 -0.57 -11.18
N TYR A 151 -13.50 -0.38 -12.34
CA TYR A 151 -14.20 -0.60 -13.60
C TYR A 151 -14.31 -2.11 -13.84
N GLU A 152 -15.54 -2.63 -13.95
CA GLU A 152 -15.79 -4.04 -14.27
C GLU A 152 -15.96 -4.22 -15.78
N ASP A 153 -14.95 -4.78 -16.43
CA ASP A 153 -15.00 -5.13 -17.85
C ASP A 153 -15.69 -6.51 -18.03
N VAL A 154 -16.58 -6.60 -19.01
CA VAL A 154 -17.36 -7.82 -19.30
C VAL A 154 -16.77 -8.67 -20.43
N SER A 155 -15.75 -8.15 -21.11
CA SER A 155 -15.13 -8.76 -22.29
C SER A 155 -13.80 -9.45 -21.97
N ALA A 156 -13.12 -9.06 -20.89
CA ALA A 156 -11.85 -9.64 -20.46
C ALA A 156 -11.91 -10.19 -19.03
N PRO A 157 -11.20 -11.30 -18.73
CA PRO A 157 -11.10 -11.82 -17.37
C PRO A 157 -10.20 -10.92 -16.50
N THR A 158 -10.36 -11.00 -15.18
CA THR A 158 -9.52 -10.29 -14.21
C THR A 158 -8.05 -10.66 -14.40
N GLY A 159 -7.18 -9.65 -14.39
CA GLY A 159 -5.74 -9.86 -14.49
C GLY A 159 -5.17 -10.64 -13.31
N THR A 160 -4.12 -11.41 -13.56
CA THR A 160 -3.46 -12.27 -12.57
C THR A 160 -1.95 -11.99 -12.55
N CYS A 161 -1.32 -12.24 -11.41
CA CYS A 161 0.14 -12.25 -11.31
C CYS A 161 0.59 -13.54 -10.66
N ALA A 162 1.43 -14.31 -11.35
CA ALA A 162 2.06 -15.47 -10.76
C ALA A 162 3.26 -15.01 -9.94
N VAL A 163 3.21 -15.28 -8.64
CA VAL A 163 4.27 -14.96 -7.68
C VAL A 163 4.97 -16.26 -7.31
N CYS A 164 6.06 -16.53 -8.01
CA CYS A 164 6.87 -17.74 -7.81
C CYS A 164 7.95 -17.45 -6.76
N VAL A 165 7.91 -18.15 -5.64
CA VAL A 165 8.89 -17.98 -4.54
C VAL A 165 9.89 -19.13 -4.54
N VAL A 166 11.18 -18.82 -4.64
CA VAL A 166 12.28 -19.80 -4.58
C VAL A 166 13.38 -19.25 -3.68
N GLY A 167 13.73 -19.97 -2.61
CA GLY A 167 14.84 -19.57 -1.72
C GLY A 167 14.69 -18.21 -1.04
N GLY A 168 13.46 -17.69 -0.90
CA GLY A 168 13.17 -16.37 -0.34
C GLY A 168 13.08 -15.24 -1.38
N GLU A 169 13.55 -15.47 -2.60
CA GLU A 169 13.41 -14.56 -3.75
C GLU A 169 12.08 -14.77 -4.46
N ARG A 170 11.57 -13.73 -5.12
CA ARG A 170 10.28 -13.77 -5.83
C ARG A 170 10.44 -13.39 -7.29
N SER A 171 9.80 -14.14 -8.17
CA SER A 171 9.61 -13.76 -9.57
C SER A 171 8.15 -13.54 -9.89
N LEU A 172 7.88 -12.46 -10.63
CA LEU A 172 6.54 -11.99 -10.93
C LEU A 172 6.31 -12.08 -12.45
N THR A 173 5.24 -12.75 -12.84
CA THR A 173 4.77 -12.77 -14.22
C THR A 173 3.34 -12.28 -14.24
N ALA A 174 3.10 -11.11 -14.85
CA ALA A 174 1.81 -10.43 -14.84
C ALA A 174 1.05 -10.67 -16.15
N ASN A 175 -0.14 -11.27 -16.07
CA ASN A 175 -1.13 -11.31 -17.13
C ASN A 175 -2.17 -10.20 -16.87
N LEU A 176 -2.03 -9.07 -17.55
CA LEU A 176 -2.84 -7.88 -17.27
C LEU A 176 -4.33 -8.07 -17.56
N SER A 177 -4.67 -8.73 -18.66
CA SER A 177 -6.06 -9.01 -19.05
C SER A 177 -6.99 -7.78 -18.88
N ALA A 178 -8.06 -7.85 -18.08
CA ALA A 178 -8.97 -6.72 -17.86
C ALA A 178 -8.28 -5.46 -17.34
N ALA A 179 -7.14 -5.54 -16.65
CA ALA A 179 -6.41 -4.34 -16.24
C ALA A 179 -6.02 -3.47 -17.44
N ASN A 180 -5.75 -4.05 -18.62
CA ASN A 180 -5.48 -3.31 -19.87
C ASN A 180 -6.72 -2.61 -20.44
N CYS A 181 -7.91 -2.90 -19.93
CA CYS A 181 -9.18 -2.40 -20.44
C CYS A 181 -9.69 -1.17 -19.67
N TYR A 182 -8.86 -0.57 -18.80
CA TYR A 182 -9.28 0.62 -18.04
C TYR A 182 -9.62 1.80 -18.97
N LYS A 183 -10.77 2.43 -18.72
CA LYS A 183 -11.32 3.53 -19.53
C LYS A 183 -11.30 4.84 -18.76
N SER A 184 -10.81 5.91 -19.40
CA SER A 184 -10.78 7.25 -18.78
C SER A 184 -12.18 7.78 -18.45
N GLU A 185 -13.19 7.28 -19.14
CA GLU A 185 -14.61 7.61 -18.93
C GLU A 185 -15.06 7.17 -17.54
N HIS A 186 -14.56 6.04 -17.04
CA HIS A 186 -14.82 5.58 -15.68
C HIS A 186 -14.27 6.59 -14.66
N LEU A 187 -13.05 7.10 -14.86
CA LEU A 187 -12.45 8.13 -13.99
C LEU A 187 -13.29 9.42 -13.96
N LYS A 188 -13.86 9.82 -15.11
CA LYS A 188 -14.61 11.07 -15.27
C LYS A 188 -16.03 11.03 -14.68
N LEU A 189 -16.54 9.86 -14.29
CA LEU A 189 -17.84 9.76 -13.62
C LEU A 189 -17.81 10.58 -12.32
N PRO A 190 -18.87 11.34 -11.99
CA PRO A 190 -18.88 12.24 -10.83
C PRO A 190 -18.47 11.57 -9.50
N GLU A 191 -18.98 10.36 -9.24
CA GLU A 191 -18.69 9.57 -8.05
C GLU A 191 -17.23 9.12 -7.94
N ASN A 192 -16.57 8.92 -9.08
CA ASN A 192 -15.17 8.53 -9.14
C ASN A 192 -14.27 9.77 -9.10
N TRP A 193 -14.60 10.81 -9.86
CA TRP A 193 -13.86 12.07 -9.84
C TRP A 193 -13.85 12.73 -8.46
N ALA A 194 -14.92 12.56 -7.67
CA ALA A 194 -14.98 12.99 -6.28
C ALA A 194 -13.83 12.41 -5.42
N LEU A 195 -13.31 11.22 -5.75
CA LEU A 195 -12.13 10.66 -5.06
C LEU A 195 -10.84 11.41 -5.42
N VAL A 196 -10.71 11.85 -6.68
CA VAL A 196 -9.59 12.69 -7.13
C VAL A 196 -9.63 14.04 -6.42
N GLU A 197 -10.81 14.64 -6.31
CA GLU A 197 -11.02 15.92 -5.61
C GLU A 197 -10.79 15.82 -4.10
N LYS A 198 -11.19 14.71 -3.47
CA LYS A 198 -10.99 14.45 -2.03
C LYS A 198 -9.53 14.16 -1.67
N ALA A 199 -8.80 13.50 -2.56
CA ALA A 199 -7.41 13.09 -2.31
C ALA A 199 -6.47 14.28 -2.13
N LYS A 200 -5.54 14.17 -1.18
CA LYS A 200 -4.41 15.10 -1.01
C LYS A 200 -3.13 14.56 -1.65
N TYR A 201 -3.04 13.24 -1.70
CA TYR A 201 -1.92 12.48 -2.24
C TYR A 201 -2.44 11.55 -3.33
N ILE A 202 -1.77 11.50 -4.47
CA ILE A 202 -2.09 10.60 -5.58
C ILE A 202 -0.85 9.79 -5.89
N TYR A 203 -0.97 8.46 -5.90
CA TYR A 203 0.12 7.54 -6.20
C TYR A 203 -0.23 6.63 -7.38
N ILE A 204 0.64 6.59 -8.38
CA ILE A 204 0.45 5.74 -9.56
C ILE A 204 1.77 5.03 -9.88
N ALA A 205 1.75 3.70 -9.97
CA ALA A 205 2.88 2.96 -10.52
C ALA A 205 2.98 3.19 -12.03
N GLY A 206 4.20 3.34 -12.54
CA GLY A 206 4.53 3.45 -13.96
C GLY A 206 3.95 2.33 -14.83
N PHE A 207 3.65 1.15 -14.30
CA PHE A 207 2.89 0.12 -15.03
C PHE A 207 1.55 0.61 -15.59
N PHE A 208 0.92 1.64 -15.00
CA PHE A 208 -0.34 2.18 -15.49
C PHE A 208 -0.17 3.01 -16.78
N LEU A 209 1.07 3.39 -17.14
CA LEU A 209 1.39 4.04 -18.41
C LEU A 209 1.10 3.14 -19.61
N THR A 210 1.15 1.82 -19.43
CA THR A 210 0.84 0.86 -20.50
C THR A 210 -0.66 0.72 -20.76
N VAL A 211 -1.50 1.34 -19.92
CA VAL A 211 -2.95 1.16 -19.92
C VAL A 211 -3.69 2.47 -20.18
N SER A 212 -3.45 3.49 -19.35
CA SER A 212 -4.24 4.72 -19.42
C SER A 212 -3.41 5.97 -19.14
N PRO A 213 -2.48 6.34 -20.03
CA PRO A 213 -1.72 7.60 -19.92
C PRO A 213 -2.65 8.82 -19.86
N ASP A 214 -3.80 8.78 -20.52
CA ASP A 214 -4.81 9.85 -20.45
C ASP A 214 -5.37 10.06 -19.04
N SER A 215 -5.67 8.96 -18.34
CA SER A 215 -6.13 9.03 -16.95
C SER A 215 -5.06 9.62 -16.03
N ILE A 216 -3.80 9.24 -16.25
CA ILE A 216 -2.64 9.79 -15.53
C ILE A 216 -2.55 11.30 -15.78
N GLN A 217 -2.66 11.75 -17.03
CA GLN A 217 -2.61 13.17 -17.38
C GLN A 217 -3.69 13.97 -16.66
N LEU A 218 -4.93 13.46 -16.64
CA LEU A 218 -6.06 14.14 -16.01
C LEU A 218 -5.81 14.37 -14.52
N VAL A 219 -5.36 13.35 -13.79
CA VAL A 219 -5.12 13.48 -12.35
C VAL A 219 -3.85 14.28 -12.04
N ALA A 220 -2.81 14.18 -12.88
CA ALA A 220 -1.59 14.97 -12.73
C ALA A 220 -1.88 16.46 -12.92
N ASN A 221 -2.65 16.83 -13.95
CA ASN A 221 -3.08 18.20 -14.18
C ASN A 221 -3.94 18.74 -13.04
N HIS A 222 -4.89 17.94 -12.54
CA HIS A 222 -5.69 18.32 -11.38
C HIS A 222 -4.82 18.53 -10.14
N ALA A 223 -3.85 17.64 -9.89
CA ALA A 223 -2.95 17.76 -8.75
C ALA A 223 -2.09 19.03 -8.82
N ALA A 224 -1.50 19.32 -9.98
CA ALA A 224 -0.72 20.52 -10.22
C ALA A 224 -1.54 21.81 -10.03
N ALA A 225 -2.76 21.85 -10.59
CA ALA A 225 -3.64 23.02 -10.51
C ALA A 225 -4.17 23.28 -9.07
N ASN A 226 -4.23 22.25 -8.22
CA ASN A 226 -4.82 22.33 -6.88
C ASN A 226 -3.82 22.12 -5.75
N ASN A 227 -2.51 22.24 -6.03
CA ASN A 227 -1.43 22.09 -5.05
C ASN A 227 -1.50 20.78 -4.25
N LYS A 228 -1.75 19.66 -4.95
CA LYS A 228 -1.76 18.30 -4.39
C LYS A 228 -0.45 17.59 -4.69
N VAL A 229 -0.16 16.55 -3.93
CA VAL A 229 1.06 15.76 -4.12
C VAL A 229 0.77 14.62 -5.09
N PHE A 230 1.34 14.69 -6.29
CA PHE A 230 1.35 13.61 -7.27
C PHE A 230 2.67 12.82 -7.16
N MET A 231 2.58 11.50 -7.11
CA MET A 231 3.72 10.60 -6.94
C MET A 231 3.65 9.46 -7.96
N MET A 232 4.80 9.13 -8.54
CA MET A 232 4.93 8.03 -9.48
C MET A 232 6.12 7.13 -9.14
N ASN A 233 5.97 5.82 -9.40
CA ASN A 233 7.05 4.85 -9.30
C ASN A 233 7.51 4.44 -10.71
N LEU A 234 8.82 4.44 -11.00
CA LEU A 234 9.37 3.99 -12.29
C LEU A 234 8.99 2.53 -12.63
N SER A 235 8.73 1.71 -11.60
CA SER A 235 8.19 0.35 -11.66
C SER A 235 9.11 -0.72 -12.24
N ALA A 236 9.55 -0.59 -13.50
CA ALA A 236 10.40 -1.58 -14.15
C ALA A 236 11.27 -0.95 -15.25
N PRO A 237 12.42 -1.58 -15.60
CA PRO A 237 13.30 -1.09 -16.67
C PRO A 237 12.56 -0.85 -18.00
N PHE A 238 11.70 -1.79 -18.41
CA PHE A 238 10.97 -1.68 -19.68
C PHE A 238 10.05 -0.44 -19.74
N ILE A 239 9.56 0.05 -18.60
CA ILE A 239 8.76 1.28 -18.57
C ILE A 239 9.65 2.47 -18.95
N CYS A 240 10.87 2.54 -18.42
CA CYS A 240 11.81 3.61 -18.71
C CYS A 240 12.36 3.51 -20.15
N GLU A 241 12.46 2.30 -20.69
CA GLU A 241 12.96 2.06 -22.06
C GLU A 241 11.91 2.37 -23.14
N PHE A 242 10.65 1.95 -22.92
CA PHE A 242 9.62 2.00 -23.96
C PHE A 242 8.52 3.04 -23.73
N PHE A 243 8.38 3.58 -22.51
CA PHE A 243 7.36 4.56 -22.14
C PHE A 243 7.94 5.90 -21.68
N LYS A 244 9.21 6.17 -22.00
CA LYS A 244 9.91 7.42 -21.65
C LYS A 244 9.13 8.67 -22.03
N ASP A 245 8.69 8.77 -23.29
CA ASP A 245 7.98 9.96 -23.78
C ASP A 245 6.65 10.20 -23.05
N ALA A 246 6.00 9.12 -22.59
CA ALA A 246 4.82 9.24 -21.75
C ALA A 246 5.23 9.75 -20.36
N GLN A 247 6.26 9.16 -19.73
CA GLN A 247 6.77 9.59 -18.42
C GLN A 247 7.15 11.08 -18.40
N GLU A 248 7.87 11.56 -19.41
CA GLU A 248 8.33 12.95 -19.50
C GLU A 248 7.18 13.97 -19.60
N LYS A 249 5.96 13.57 -19.99
CA LYS A 249 4.79 14.46 -19.97
C LYS A 249 4.26 14.73 -18.56
N PHE A 250 4.54 13.83 -17.61
CA PHE A 250 4.02 13.89 -16.24
C PHE A 250 5.07 14.32 -15.22
N LEU A 251 6.35 14.20 -15.58
CA LEU A 251 7.50 14.60 -14.77
C LEU A 251 8.01 15.95 -15.32
N PRO A 252 7.77 17.07 -14.61
CA PRO A 252 8.17 18.41 -15.07
C PRO A 252 9.69 18.60 -15.17
#